data_AF-A0A031FVQ3-F1
#
_entry.id   AF-A0A031FVQ3-F1
#
_cell.length_a   1.000
_cell.length_b   1.000
_cell.length_c   1.000
_cell.angle_alpha   90.00
_cell.angle_beta   90.00
_cell.angle_gamma   90.00
#
_symmetry.space_group_name_H-M   'P 1'
#
loop_
_entity.id
_entity.type
_entity.pdbx_description
1 polymer ?
#
loop_
_entity_poly.entity_id
_entity_poly.type
_entity_poly.pdbx_seq_one_letter_code
_entity_poly.pdbx_strand_id
1 'polypeptide(L)' 'MYAALWRVLPGPWWVRVLILLVLAAVILYLLYFYAFPWVFQTVWPSEESTIGGGG' A
#
# COMPACT_ATOMS: atom_id res chain seq x y z
N MET A 1 -19.33 9.10 -20.75
CA MET A 1 -17.90 9.17 -20.37
C MET A 1 -17.50 8.33 -19.14
N TYR A 2 -18.42 7.87 -18.27
CA TYR A 2 -18.11 6.82 -17.27
C TYR A 2 -18.25 5.38 -17.80
N ALA A 3 -18.82 5.21 -18.99
CA ALA A 3 -19.09 3.90 -19.58
C ALA A 3 -17.82 3.12 -19.97
N ALA A 4 -16.69 3.78 -20.25
CA ALA A 4 -15.45 3.11 -20.61
C ALA A 4 -14.83 2.37 -19.41
N LEU A 5 -14.78 3.01 -18.23
CA LEU A 5 -14.35 2.37 -16.99
C LEU A 5 -15.29 1.22 -16.61
N TRP A 6 -16.60 1.41 -16.79
CA TRP A 6 -17.61 0.38 -16.49
C TRP A 6 -17.69 -0.74 -17.55
N ARG A 7 -16.91 -0.68 -18.63
CA ARG A 7 -16.80 -1.75 -19.65
C ARG A 7 -15.50 -2.53 -19.56
N VAL A 8 -14.44 -1.93 -19.01
CA VAL A 8 -13.15 -2.60 -18.78
C VAL A 8 -13.21 -3.55 -17.59
N LEU A 9 -13.99 -3.24 -16.54
CA LEU A 9 -14.14 -4.16 -15.41
C LEU A 9 -15.17 -5.26 -15.74
N PRO A 10 -14.75 -6.53 -15.89
CA PRO A 10 -15.68 -7.63 -16.13
C PRO A 10 -16.50 -7.92 -14.88
N GLY A 11 -17.78 -8.24 -15.09
CA GLY A 11 -18.66 -8.75 -14.04
C GLY A 11 -19.57 -7.73 -13.35
N PRO A 12 -20.51 -8.23 -12.51
CA PRO A 12 -21.54 -7.42 -11.87
C PRO A 12 -20.93 -6.46 -10.84
N TRP A 13 -21.72 -5.50 -10.35
CA TRP A 13 -21.26 -4.41 -9.49
C TRP A 13 -20.39 -4.87 -8.29
N TRP A 14 -20.70 -6.02 -7.69
CA TRP A 14 -19.94 -6.64 -6.60
C TRP A 14 -18.50 -7.07 -6.94
N VAL A 15 -18.23 -7.49 -8.18
CA VAL A 15 -16.92 -7.96 -8.65
C VAL A 15 -16.00 -6.75 -8.81
N ARG A 16 -16.57 -5.62 -9.22
CA ARG A 16 -15.86 -4.34 -9.35
C ARG A 16 -15.41 -3.83 -7.99
N VAL A 17 -16.29 -3.91 -7.00
CA VAL A 17 -15.96 -3.57 -5.61
C VAL A 17 -14.85 -4.49 -5.10
N LEU A 18 -14.93 -5.80 -5.37
CA LEU A 18 -13.89 -6.75 -4.96
C LEU A 18 -12.54 -6.46 -5.62
N ILE A 19 -12.53 -6.16 -6.93
CA ILE A 19 -11.31 -5.76 -7.65
C ILE A 19 -10.68 -4.50 -7.03
N LEU A 20 -11.49 -3.48 -6.74
CA LEU A 20 -11.00 -2.25 -6.11
C LEU A 20 -10.46 -2.50 -4.69
N LEU A 21 -11.12 -3.38 -3.93
CA LEU A 21 -10.69 -3.75 -2.59
C LEU A 21 -9.35 -4.51 -2.64
N VAL A 22 -9.22 -5.48 -3.55
CA VAL A 22 -7.95 -6.21 -3.77
C VAL A 22 -6.85 -5.24 -4.20
N LEU A 23 -7.15 -4.31 -5.11
CA LEU A 23 -6.17 -3.31 -5.54
C LEU A 23 -5.70 -2.43 -4.37
N ALA A 24 -6.64 -1.98 -3.54
CA ALA A 24 -6.32 -1.23 -2.33
C ALA A 24 -5.49 -2.06 -1.34
N ALA A 25 -5.83 -3.34 -1.14
CA ALA A 25 -5.08 -4.25 -0.28
C ALA A 25 -3.65 -4.47 -0.80
N VAL A 26 -3.45 -4.59 -2.11
CA VAL A 26 -2.12 -4.70 -2.73
C VAL A 26 -1.31 -3.42 -2.49
N ILE A 27 -1.92 -2.25 -2.65
CA ILE A 27 -1.25 -0.97 -2.38
C ILE A 27 -0.83 -0.89 -0.90
N LEU A 28 -1.75 -1.18 0.02
CA LEU A 28 -1.48 -1.21 1.47
C LEU A 28 -0.36 -2.19 1.82
N TYR A 29 -0.37 -3.39 1.22
CA TYR A 29 0.68 -4.38 1.40
C TYR A 29 2.03 -3.85 0.93
N LEU A 30 2.11 -3.32 -0.29
CA LEU A 30 3.35 -2.76 -0.81
C LEU A 30 3.85 -1.59 0.04
N LEU A 31 2.93 -0.73 0.48
CA LEU A 31 3.28 0.41 1.32
C LEU A 31 3.85 -0.06 2.66
N TYR A 32 3.20 -1.03 3.31
CA TYR A 32 3.60 -1.52 4.62
C TYR A 32 4.91 -2.33 4.58
N PHE A 33 5.05 -3.24 3.62
CA PHE A 33 6.21 -4.15 3.56
C PHE A 33 7.41 -3.58 2.81
N TYR A 34 7.22 -2.60 1.91
CA TYR A 34 8.32 -2.05 1.11
C TYR A 34 8.52 -0.56 1.32
N ALA A 35 7.46 0.26 1.18
CA ALA A 35 7.61 1.71 1.27
C ALA A 35 7.98 2.16 2.69
N PHE A 36 7.32 1.64 3.72
CA PHE A 36 7.62 1.97 5.12
C PHE A 36 9.06 1.65 5.50
N PRO A 37 9.58 0.43 5.30
CA PRO A 37 10.98 0.13 5.57
C PRO A 37 11.95 1.00 4.78
N TRP A 38 11.66 1.23 3.49
CA TRP A 38 12.50 2.09 2.65
C TRP A 38 12.53 3.55 3.13
N VAL A 39 11.38 4.12 3.47
CA VAL A 39 11.25 5.48 4.01
C VAL A 39 11.94 5.57 5.37
N PHE A 40 11.74 4.59 6.25
CA PHE A 40 12.35 4.55 7.56
C PHE A 40 13.88 4.55 7.47
N GLN A 41 14.45 3.68 6.62
CA GLN A 41 15.91 3.65 6.40
C GLN A 41 16.45 4.93 5.76
N THR A 42 15.67 5.58 4.90
CA THR A 42 16.12 6.77 4.15
C THR A 42 16.00 8.06 4.98
N VAL A 43 14.91 8.21 5.73
CA VAL A 43 14.57 9.46 6.44
C VAL A 43 15.02 9.42 7.89
N TRP A 44 15.05 8.24 8.52
CA TRP A 44 15.53 8.02 9.88
C TRP A 44 16.68 6.99 9.92
N PRO A 45 17.84 7.30 9.30
CA PRO A 45 19.00 6.44 9.37
C PRO A 45 19.61 6.32 10.79
N SER A 46 19.22 7.22 11.70
CA SER A 46 19.77 7.33 13.05
C SER A 46 18.65 7.28 14.11
N GLU A 47 18.08 6.11 14.33
CA GLU A 47 17.29 5.85 15.55
C GLU A 47 18.26 5.71 16.73
N GLU A 48 18.87 6.82 17.15
CA GLU A 48 19.54 6.88 18.45
C GLU A 48 18.44 6.69 19.50
N SER A 49 18.31 5.45 19.95
CA SER A 49 17.43 5.08 21.04
C SER A 49 17.86 5.88 22.26
N THR A 50 17.09 6.91 22.63
CA THR A 50 17.36 7.75 23.82
C THR A 50 17.55 6.93 25.10
N ILE A 51 17.08 5.68 25.12
CA ILE A 51 17.48 4.68 26.11
C ILE A 51 18.06 3.45 25.38
N GLY A 52 19.39 3.40 25.24
CA GLY A 52 20.13 2.14 25.05
C GLY A 52 20.56 1.77 23.62
N GLY A 53 21.20 2.68 22.89
CA GLY A 53 22.14 2.32 21.82
C GLY A 53 23.40 1.65 22.39
N GLY A 54 23.30 0.39 22.83
CA GLY A 54 24.41 -0.33 23.46
C GLY A 54 24.32 -1.83 23.23
N GLY A 55 24.85 -2.27 22.09
CA GLY A 55 25.22 -3.65 21.77
C GLY A 55 26.52 -3.63 20.99
#